data_AF-A0A6A0H6S8-F1
#
_entry.id   AF-A0A6A0H6S8-F1
#
_cell.length_a   1.000
_cell.length_b   1.000
_cell.length_c   1.000
_cell.angle_alpha   90.00
_cell.angle_beta   90.00
_cell.angle_gamma   90.00
#
_symmetry.space_group_name_H-M   'P 1'
#
loop_
_entity.id
_entity.type
_entity.pdbx_description
1 polymer ?
#
loop_
_entity_poly.entity_id
_entity_poly.type
_entity_poly.pdbx_seq_one_letter_code
_entity_poly.pdbx_strand_id
1 'polypeptide(L)' 'MLTGYAWSDGSALDYLHWDEGEPNSQDEICVEMYYYNERVWNDKDCNNQRGYVCKAPKSVTTKKLGR' A
#
# COMPACT_ATOMS: atom_id res chain seq x y z
N MET A 1 1.19 -21.60 -1.60
CA MET A 1 1.58 -20.36 -2.31
C MET A 1 0.45 -19.37 -2.12
N LEU A 2 0.74 -18.12 -1.75
CA LEU A 2 -0.30 -17.11 -1.53
C LEU A 2 -0.85 -16.65 -2.90
N THR A 3 -2.15 -16.83 -3.11
CA THR A 3 -2.86 -16.37 -4.31
C THR A 3 -3.58 -15.07 -3.97
N GLY A 4 -2.98 -13.91 -4.25
CA GLY A 4 -3.61 -12.60 -4.04
C GLY A 4 -2.64 -11.48 -3.66
N TYR A 5 -3.20 -10.29 -3.39
CA TYR A 5 -2.45 -9.10 -2.95
C TYR A 5 -1.89 -9.28 -1.53
N ALA A 6 -0.75 -8.65 -1.27
CA ALA A 6 -0.13 -8.59 0.05
C ALA A 6 0.62 -7.25 0.23
N TRP A 7 0.71 -6.78 1.47
CA TRP A 7 1.51 -5.61 1.81
C TRP A 7 3.00 -5.94 1.75
N SER A 8 3.79 -4.98 1.24
CA SER A 8 5.25 -5.13 1.09
C SER A 8 6.00 -5.19 2.43
N ASP A 9 5.39 -4.73 3.53
CA ASP A 9 5.95 -4.81 4.88
C ASP A 9 5.56 -6.09 5.62
N GLY A 10 4.81 -7.00 4.98
CA GLY A 10 4.35 -8.26 5.57
C GLY A 10 3.21 -8.13 6.57
N SER A 11 2.61 -6.94 6.73
CA SER A 11 1.40 -6.77 7.53
C SER A 11 0.22 -7.54 6.94
N ALA A 12 -0.76 -7.87 7.79
CA ALA A 12 -1.97 -8.56 7.36
C ALA A 12 -2.78 -7.67 6.40
N LEU A 13 -3.33 -8.27 5.34
CA LEU A 13 -4.31 -7.62 4.47
C LEU A 13 -5.70 -7.73 5.11
N ASP A 14 -6.01 -6.87 6.07
CA ASP A 14 -7.27 -6.82 6.81
C ASP A 14 -8.14 -5.59 6.47
N TYR A 15 -7.66 -4.73 5.57
CA TYR A 15 -8.34 -3.55 5.05
C TYR A 15 -8.22 -3.50 3.53
N LEU A 16 -9.34 -3.15 2.88
CA LEU A 16 -9.44 -2.98 1.43
C LEU A 16 -10.12 -1.65 1.14
N HIS A 17 -9.63 -0.93 0.12
CA HIS A 17 -10.21 0.34 -0.33
C HIS A 17 -10.12 0.47 -1.85
N TRP A 18 -10.48 -0.58 -2.58
CA TRP A 18 -10.54 -0.54 -4.04
C TRP A 18 -11.55 0.48 -4.55
N ASP A 19 -11.25 1.08 -5.69
CA ASP A 19 -12.23 1.86 -6.44
C ASP A 19 -13.33 0.94 -6.99
N GLU A 20 -14.45 1.53 -7.40
CA GLU A 20 -15.53 0.76 -8.01
C GLU A 20 -15.05 0.08 -9.29
N GLY A 21 -15.06 -1.26 -9.30
CA GLY A 21 -14.61 -2.07 -10.43
C GLY A 21 -13.19 -2.61 -10.31
N GLU A 22 -12.43 -2.21 -9.28
CA GLU A 22 -11.06 -2.67 -9.05
C GLU A 22 -10.97 -3.82 -8.02
N PRO A 23 -9.95 -4.70 -8.09
CA PRO A 23 -8.94 -4.76 -9.15
C PRO A 23 -9.50 -5.38 -10.45
N ASN A 24 -9.16 -4.81 -11.60
CA ASN A 24 -9.75 -5.18 -12.90
C ASN A 24 -8.83 -5.96 -13.84
N SER A 25 -7.54 -6.10 -13.53
CA SER A 25 -6.55 -6.70 -14.42
C SER A 25 -5.61 -7.69 -13.70
N GLN A 26 -5.34 -8.83 -14.35
CA GLN A 26 -4.35 -9.79 -13.84
C GLN A 26 -2.91 -9.46 -14.25
N ASP A 27 -2.75 -8.57 -15.23
CA ASP A 27 -1.44 -8.14 -15.72
C ASP A 27 -0.93 -6.88 -14.97
N GLU A 28 -1.81 -6.21 -14.23
CA GLU A 28 -1.52 -5.01 -13.43
C GLU A 28 -1.34 -5.36 -11.94
N ILE A 29 -0.21 -5.95 -11.56
CA ILE A 29 -0.07 -6.58 -10.22
C ILE A 29 0.37 -5.64 -9.08
N CYS A 30 0.67 -4.36 -9.35
CA CYS A 30 1.00 -3.39 -8.31
C CYS A 30 -0.23 -2.56 -7.91
N VAL A 31 -0.27 -2.06 -6.68
CA VAL A 31 -1.38 -1.21 -6.21
C VAL A 31 -0.94 0.25 -6.23
N GLU A 32 -1.78 1.11 -6.81
CA GLU A 32 -1.69 2.54 -6.64
C GLU A 32 -2.90 3.09 -5.87
N MET A 33 -2.71 4.28 -5.29
CA MET A 33 -3.76 5.00 -4.57
C MET A 33 -4.03 6.31 -5.28
N TYR A 34 -5.28 6.56 -5.66
CA TYR A 34 -5.64 7.82 -6.30
C TYR A 34 -5.53 8.99 -5.30
N TYR A 35 -4.88 10.07 -5.74
CA TYR A 35 -4.80 11.29 -4.92
C TYR A 35 -6.11 12.06 -4.90
N TYR A 36 -6.99 11.86 -5.88
CA TYR A 36 -8.35 12.38 -5.87
C TYR A 36 -9.32 11.23 -5.54
N ASN A 37 -10.58 11.52 -5.23
CA ASN A 37 -11.60 10.50 -4.94
C ASN A 37 -11.27 9.61 -3.72
N GLU A 38 -11.26 10.21 -2.52
CA GLU A 38 -11.26 9.47 -1.25
C GLU A 38 -10.09 8.49 -0.99
N ARG A 39 -9.06 8.49 -1.84
CA ARG A 39 -7.88 7.62 -1.70
C ARG A 39 -8.18 6.14 -1.95
N VAL A 40 -9.13 5.89 -2.86
CA VAL A 40 -9.39 4.56 -3.40
C VAL A 40 -8.19 4.00 -4.16
N TRP A 41 -8.15 2.68 -4.30
CA TRP A 41 -7.05 1.92 -4.88
C TRP A 41 -7.38 1.41 -6.27
N ASN A 42 -6.34 1.31 -7.08
CA ASN A 42 -6.40 0.73 -8.41
C ASN A 42 -5.20 -0.20 -8.60
N ASP A 43 -5.41 -1.32 -9.29
CA ASP A 43 -4.31 -2.17 -9.73
C ASP A 43 -3.66 -1.58 -10.99
N LYS A 44 -2.33 -1.57 -11.05
CA LYS A 44 -1.55 -0.91 -12.10
C LYS A 44 -0.31 -1.68 -12.48
N ASP A 45 0.12 -1.55 -13.74
CA ASP A 45 1.44 -2.03 -14.17
C ASP A 45 2.55 -1.41 -13.32
N CYS A 46 3.33 -2.28 -12.67
CA CYS A 46 4.45 -1.96 -11.79
C CYS A 46 5.57 -1.16 -12.46
N ASN A 47 5.68 -1.19 -13.79
CA ASN A 47 6.74 -0.49 -14.52
C ASN A 47 6.43 1.00 -14.74
N ASN A 48 5.22 1.44 -14.41
CA ASN A 48 4.85 2.85 -14.50
C ASN A 48 5.55 3.69 -13.43
N GLN A 49 6.18 4.79 -13.84
CA GLN A 49 6.79 5.75 -12.91
C GLN A 49 5.72 6.59 -12.22
N ARG A 50 5.66 6.55 -10.89
CA ARG A 50 4.69 7.28 -10.07
C ARG A 50 5.35 7.82 -8.80
N GLY A 51 4.67 8.77 -8.14
CA GLY A 51 4.98 9.10 -6.75
C GLY A 51 4.66 7.93 -5.82
N TYR A 52 5.29 7.88 -4.65
CA TYR A 52 5.10 6.79 -3.69
C TYR A 52 5.00 7.30 -2.25
N VAL A 53 4.44 6.46 -1.37
CA VAL A 53 4.26 6.76 0.06
C VAL A 53 5.14 5.81 0.87
N CYS A 54 5.93 6.36 1.80
CA CYS A 54 6.69 5.59 2.77
C CYS A 54 5.92 5.47 4.09
N LYS A 55 6.04 4.30 4.74
CA LYS A 55 5.56 4.06 6.10
C LYS A 55 6.76 3.82 7.01
N ALA A 56 6.79 4.49 8.15
CA ALA A 56 7.77 4.27 9.20
C ALA A 56 7.06 4.10 10.55
N PRO A 57 7.59 3.29 11.48
CA PRO A 57 7.12 3.26 12.84
C PRO A 57 7.16 4.68 13.42
N LYS A 58 6.13 5.08 14.15
CA LYS A 58 6.20 6.29 14.95
C LYS A 58 7.39 6.14 15.89
N SER A 59 8.36 7.05 15.84
CA SER A 59 9.50 7.02 16.75
C SER A 59 8.97 6.90 18.17
N VAL A 60 9.18 5.74 18.79
CA VAL A 60 9.07 5.65 20.24
C VAL A 60 10.14 6.61 20.71
N THR A 61 9.75 7.73 21.31
CA THR A 61 10.67 8.51 22.12
C THR A 61 11.09 7.54 23.22
N THR A 62 12.12 6.73 22.96
CA THR A 62 12.93 6.17 24.00
C THR A 62 13.33 7.41 24.77
N LYS A 63 12.71 7.61 25.94
CA LYS A 63 13.32 8.46 26.95
C LYS A 63 14.74 7.93 27.00
N LYS A 64 15.70 8.69 26.46
CA LYS A 64 17.11 8.42 26.66
C LYS A 64 17.20 8.27 28.17
N LEU A 65 17.37 7.03 28.65
CA LEU A 65 17.80 6.82 30.01
C LEU A 65 19.16 7.51 30.01
N GLY A 66 19.23 8.65 30.70
CA GLY A 66 20.44 9.45 30.78
C GLY A 66 21.61 8.54 31.17
N ARG A 67 22.76 8.76 30.53
CA ARG A 67 24.00 8.56 31.27
C ARG A 67 24.08 9.64 32.35
#